data_AF-A0A842P949-F1
#
_entry.id   AF-A0A842P949-F1
#
_cell.length_a   1.000
_cell.length_b   1.000
_cell.length_c   1.000
_cell.angle_alpha   90.00
_cell.angle_beta   90.00
_cell.angle_gamma   90.00
#
_symmetry.space_group_name_H-M   'P 1'
#
loop_
_entity.id
_entity.type
_entity.pdbx_description
1 polymer ?
#
loop_
_entity_poly.entity_id
_entity_poly.type
_entity_poly.pdbx_seq_one_letter_code
_entity_poly.pdbx_strand_id
1 'polypeptide(L)'
;MPDSTRFQQLFAEIDIVASSRFHALQIGDNISSIPMQISNAKNSLPRVELIVIDEWTPSKGQAPRENIEMAQEILELGSDNCSVLILSKSYETQDSAINGPVARGGGKFSEVGAKLWHLTRQRDGNVRHLKTDDELHVLIIENDGFRKRP
;
A
#
# COMPACT_ATOMS: atom_id res chain seq x y z
N MET A 1 9.95 -7.08 5.85
CA MET A 1 11.18 -6.76 5.10
C MET A 1 10.97 -7.11 3.63
N PRO A 2 11.48 -6.31 2.67
CA PRO A 2 11.35 -6.61 1.25
C PRO A 2 11.97 -7.96 0.89
N ASP A 3 11.37 -8.65 -0.09
CA ASP A 3 11.95 -9.85 -0.66
C ASP A 3 13.24 -9.49 -1.42
N SER A 4 14.35 -10.14 -1.06
CA SER A 4 15.67 -9.83 -1.62
C SER A 4 15.77 -10.13 -3.11
N THR A 5 15.08 -11.18 -3.58
CA THR A 5 15.08 -11.56 -5.00
C THR A 5 14.33 -10.53 -5.83
N ARG A 6 13.12 -10.13 -5.40
CA ARG A 6 12.34 -9.08 -6.06
C ARG A 6 13.04 -7.74 -6.01
N PHE A 7 13.69 -7.40 -4.90
CA PHE A 7 14.49 -6.17 -4.82
C PHE A 7 15.59 -6.16 -5.88
N GLN A 8 16.37 -7.24 -6.00
CA GLN A 8 17.41 -7.35 -7.03
C GLN A 8 16.84 -7.23 -8.44
N GLN A 9 15.72 -7.89 -8.73
CA GLN A 9 15.08 -7.82 -10.05
C GLN A 9 14.60 -6.41 -10.40
N LEU A 10 13.95 -5.72 -9.45
CA LEU A 10 13.38 -4.39 -9.66
C LEU A 10 14.45 -3.29 -9.73
N PHE A 11 15.56 -3.45 -9.02
CA PHE A 11 16.64 -2.47 -8.94
C PHE A 11 17.83 -2.79 -9.87
N ALA A 12 17.75 -3.86 -10.66
CA ALA A 12 18.85 -4.32 -11.53
C ALA A 12 19.37 -3.22 -12.48
N GLU A 13 18.48 -2.35 -12.96
CA GLU A 13 18.81 -1.27 -13.90
C GLU A 13 18.82 0.12 -13.23
N ILE A 14 18.61 0.19 -11.91
CA ILE A 14 18.60 1.44 -11.15
C ILE A 14 20.03 1.72 -10.66
N ASP A 15 20.53 2.93 -10.91
CA ASP A 15 21.85 3.31 -10.45
C ASP A 15 21.94 3.38 -8.91
N ILE A 16 23.15 3.28 -8.37
CA ILE A 16 23.35 3.18 -6.92
C ILE A 16 22.92 4.44 -6.17
N VAL A 17 23.00 5.62 -6.79
CA VAL A 17 22.57 6.90 -6.19
C VAL A 17 21.05 6.99 -6.15
N ALA A 18 20.37 6.43 -7.16
CA ALA A 18 18.93 6.26 -7.14
C ALA A 18 18.48 5.21 -6.12
N SER A 19 19.17 4.07 -6.07
CA SER A 19 18.86 3.01 -5.12
C SER A 19 19.06 3.44 -3.67
N SER A 20 20.02 4.33 -3.37
CA SER A 20 20.28 4.77 -1.99
C SER A 20 19.16 5.62 -1.37
N ARG A 21 18.20 6.10 -2.19
CA ARG A 21 17.01 6.83 -1.73
C ARG A 21 15.89 5.91 -1.26
N PHE A 22 16.01 4.60 -1.49
CA PHE A 22 15.07 3.63 -0.97
C PHE A 22 15.42 3.28 0.49
N HIS A 23 14.46 3.47 1.39
CA HIS A 23 14.61 3.16 2.80
C HIS A 23 13.54 2.17 3.23
N ALA A 24 13.96 0.97 3.65
CA ALA A 24 13.08 -0.02 4.26
C ALA A 24 13.22 0.04 5.78
N LEU A 25 12.10 0.14 6.49
CA LEU A 25 12.05 0.24 7.95
C LEU A 25 11.13 -0.85 8.49
N GLN A 26 11.48 -1.41 9.65
CA GLN A 26 10.56 -2.18 10.47
C GLN A 26 10.03 -1.27 11.57
N ILE A 27 8.72 -1.07 11.59
CA ILE A 27 8.05 -0.31 12.65
C ILE A 27 7.58 -1.29 13.72
N GLY A 28 7.64 -0.89 14.99
CA GLY A 28 7.20 -1.72 16.11
C GLY A 28 5.68 -1.92 16.16
N ASP A 29 5.24 -2.89 16.95
CA ASP A 29 3.84 -3.34 16.99
C ASP A 29 2.91 -2.46 17.85
N ASN A 30 3.46 -1.47 18.56
CA ASN A 30 2.65 -0.57 19.37
C ASN A 30 1.92 0.46 18.49
N ILE A 31 0.68 0.12 18.13
CA ILE A 31 -0.24 0.89 17.27
C ILE A 31 -0.22 2.39 17.59
N SER A 32 -0.32 2.77 18.87
CA SER A 32 -0.35 4.18 19.31
C SER A 32 0.88 5.00 18.92
N SER A 33 2.02 4.34 18.70
CA SER A 33 3.29 5.00 18.40
C SER A 33 3.67 4.96 16.91
N ILE A 34 2.96 4.15 16.11
CA ILE A 34 3.28 3.92 14.70
C ILE A 34 3.25 5.23 13.89
N PRO A 35 2.20 6.08 13.97
CA PRO A 35 2.16 7.33 13.20
C PRO A 35 3.32 8.26 13.54
N MET A 36 3.67 8.37 14.82
CA MET A 36 4.81 9.17 15.28
C MET A 36 6.15 8.63 14.76
N GLN A 37 6.34 7.31 14.77
CA GLN A 37 7.56 6.70 14.22
C GLN A 37 7.70 6.98 12.71
N ILE A 38 6.62 6.87 11.93
CA ILE A 38 6.62 7.17 10.50
C ILE A 38 6.88 8.66 10.25
N SER A 39 6.22 9.55 11.00
CA SER A 39 6.43 10.99 10.91
C SER A 39 7.89 11.37 11.19
N ASN A 40 8.49 10.81 12.24
CA ASN A 40 9.90 11.04 12.56
C ASN A 40 10.84 10.55 11.46
N ALA A 41 10.57 9.37 10.87
CA ALA A 41 11.34 8.86 9.75
C ALA A 41 11.21 9.77 8.52
N LYS A 42 9.99 10.18 8.16
CA LYS A 42 9.71 11.13 7.07
C LYS A 42 10.50 12.42 7.21
N ASN A 43 10.54 12.98 8.43
CA ASN A 43 11.19 14.27 8.71
C ASN A 43 12.72 14.17 8.83
N SER A 44 13.24 12.98 9.15
CA SER A 44 14.69 12.75 9.27
C SER A 44 15.35 12.41 7.93
N LEU A 45 14.58 11.83 7.00
CA LEU A 45 15.07 11.46 5.68
C LEU A 45 14.97 12.63 4.69
N PRO A 46 15.96 12.80 3.80
CA PRO A 46 15.94 13.87 2.83
C PRO A 46 14.86 13.62 1.76
N ARG A 47 13.90 14.56 1.64
CA ARG A 47 12.94 14.64 0.52
C ARG A 47 12.18 13.32 0.27
N VAL A 48 11.46 12.84 1.27
CA VAL A 48 10.57 11.68 1.12
C VAL A 48 9.37 12.06 0.23
N GLU A 49 9.23 11.39 -0.90
CA GLU A 49 8.14 11.62 -1.87
C GLU A 49 7.04 10.53 -1.84
N LEU A 50 7.36 9.36 -1.29
CA LEU A 50 6.43 8.24 -1.17
C LEU A 50 6.69 7.46 0.12
N ILE A 51 5.62 7.26 0.89
CA ILE A 51 5.58 6.36 2.04
C ILE A 51 4.71 5.16 1.66
N VAL A 52 5.24 3.94 1.80
CA VAL A 52 4.49 2.70 1.58
C VAL A 52 4.40 1.93 2.89
N ILE A 53 3.19 1.68 3.36
CA ILE A 53 2.92 0.82 4.52
C ILE A 53 2.35 -0.50 4.03
N ASP A 54 3.15 -1.56 4.16
CA ASP A 54 2.73 -2.90 3.80
C ASP A 54 2.03 -3.58 5.00
N GLU A 55 0.81 -4.05 4.78
CA GLU A 55 -0.09 -4.64 5.79
C GLU A 55 -0.28 -3.82 7.08
N TRP A 56 -1.12 -2.77 7.03
CA TRP A 56 -1.44 -1.95 8.22
C TRP A 56 -2.41 -2.59 9.23
N THR A 57 -2.91 -3.80 8.96
CA THR A 57 -4.10 -4.38 9.62
C THR A 57 -3.86 -5.85 9.98
N PRO A 58 -4.57 -6.40 10.99
CA PRO A 58 -4.46 -7.82 11.33
C PRO A 58 -4.75 -8.75 10.16
N SER A 59 -4.24 -9.98 10.24
CA SER A 59 -4.25 -10.92 9.11
C SER A 59 -5.64 -11.34 8.61
N LYS A 60 -6.71 -11.22 9.41
CA LYS A 60 -8.06 -11.67 9.07
C LYS A 60 -9.16 -10.70 9.52
N GLY A 61 -10.26 -10.67 8.75
CA GLY A 61 -11.48 -9.95 9.09
C GLY A 61 -11.41 -8.43 8.89
N GLN A 62 -12.41 -7.76 9.44
CA GLN A 62 -12.46 -6.31 9.50
C GLN A 62 -11.32 -5.79 10.40
N ALA A 63 -10.75 -4.63 10.05
CA ALA A 63 -9.76 -4.00 10.91
C ALA A 63 -10.41 -3.54 12.23
N PRO A 64 -9.75 -3.74 13.39
CA PRO A 64 -10.15 -3.09 14.63
C PRO A 64 -10.18 -1.58 14.48
N ARG A 65 -11.04 -0.91 15.26
CA ARG A 65 -11.19 0.55 15.22
C ARG A 65 -9.86 1.28 15.40
N GLU A 66 -9.06 0.87 16.36
CA GLU A 66 -7.75 1.47 16.66
C GLU A 66 -6.79 1.38 15.47
N ASN A 67 -6.84 0.30 14.69
CA ASN A 67 -6.05 0.17 13.46
C ASN A 67 -6.55 1.13 12.38
N ILE A 68 -7.86 1.34 12.28
CA ILE A 68 -8.43 2.27 11.29
C ILE A 68 -8.04 3.71 11.63
N GLU A 69 -8.15 4.10 12.91
CA GLU A 69 -7.73 5.42 13.40
C GLU A 69 -6.23 5.64 13.15
N MET A 70 -5.39 4.66 13.50
CA MET A 70 -3.95 4.70 13.19
C MET A 70 -3.66 4.82 11.69
N ALA A 71 -4.38 4.08 10.84
CA ALA A 71 -4.21 4.18 9.39
C ALA A 71 -4.67 5.54 8.83
N GLN A 72 -5.72 6.15 9.41
CA GLN A 72 -6.14 7.51 9.07
C GLN A 72 -5.05 8.53 9.42
N GLU A 73 -4.49 8.46 10.64
CA GLU A 73 -3.38 9.33 11.05
C GLU A 73 -2.16 9.18 10.13
N ILE A 74 -1.85 7.96 9.68
CA ILE A 74 -0.78 7.71 8.70
C ILE A 74 -1.09 8.34 7.35
N LEU A 75 -2.32 8.21 6.85
CA LEU A 75 -2.73 8.80 5.56
C LEU A 75 -2.63 10.33 5.59
N GLU A 76 -2.95 10.94 6.73
CA GLU A 76 -2.82 12.38 6.96
C GLU A 76 -1.37 12.88 6.98
N LEU A 77 -0.37 11.98 7.09
CA LEU A 77 1.03 12.35 6.87
C LEU A 77 1.32 12.69 5.40
N GLY A 78 0.39 12.45 4.48
CA GLY A 78 0.48 12.86 3.09
C GLY A 78 0.55 14.38 2.94
N SER A 79 1.21 14.83 1.88
CA SER A 79 1.25 16.24 1.48
C SER A 79 1.45 16.35 -0.03
N ASP A 80 1.36 17.57 -0.58
CA ASP A 80 1.55 17.81 -2.02
C ASP A 80 2.87 17.23 -2.58
N ASN A 81 3.89 17.10 -1.73
CA ASN A 81 5.21 16.58 -2.10
C ASN A 81 5.46 15.14 -1.63
N CYS A 82 4.53 14.52 -0.88
CA CYS A 82 4.71 13.19 -0.30
C CYS A 82 3.40 12.41 -0.33
N SER A 83 3.33 11.41 -1.20
CA SER A 83 2.18 10.49 -1.25
C SER A 83 2.29 9.41 -0.18
N VAL A 84 1.15 8.94 0.34
CA VAL A 84 1.07 7.80 1.26
C VAL A 84 0.24 6.70 0.62
N LEU A 85 0.81 5.50 0.56
CA LEU A 85 0.17 4.29 0.09
C LEU A 85 0.14 3.27 1.23
N ILE A 86 -1.06 2.85 1.64
CA ILE A 86 -1.23 1.77 2.60
C ILE A 86 -1.81 0.53 1.90
N LEU A 87 -1.27 -0.64 2.22
CA LEU A 87 -1.65 -1.90 1.60
C LEU A 87 -2.30 -2.83 2.62
N SER A 88 -3.31 -3.57 2.17
CA SER A 88 -3.91 -4.65 2.96
C SER A 88 -4.57 -5.67 2.05
N LYS A 89 -4.72 -6.89 2.54
CA LYS A 89 -5.56 -7.89 1.88
C LYS A 89 -7.02 -7.47 2.01
N SER A 90 -7.78 -7.56 0.93
CA SER A 90 -9.24 -7.47 0.99
C SER A 90 -9.84 -8.72 1.66
N TYR A 91 -11.13 -8.66 1.98
CA TYR A 91 -11.90 -9.81 2.44
C TYR A 91 -13.22 -9.92 1.67
N GLU A 92 -13.84 -11.10 1.70
CA GLU A 92 -15.18 -11.32 1.16
C GLU A 92 -16.22 -11.11 2.27
N THR A 93 -17.36 -10.52 1.91
CA THR A 93 -18.49 -10.33 2.81
C THR A 93 -19.65 -11.23 2.38
N GLN A 94 -20.48 -11.64 3.34
CA GLN A 94 -21.73 -12.37 3.07
C GLN A 94 -22.88 -11.43 2.72
N ASP A 95 -22.66 -10.12 2.79
CA ASP A 95 -23.64 -9.12 2.39
C ASP A 95 -23.87 -9.19 0.87
N SER A 96 -25.07 -9.65 0.49
CA SER A 96 -25.47 -9.80 -0.91
C SER A 96 -25.59 -8.48 -1.67
N ALA A 97 -25.62 -7.34 -0.96
CA ALA A 97 -25.59 -6.02 -1.58
C ALA A 97 -24.19 -5.63 -2.07
N ILE A 98 -23.13 -6.27 -1.56
CA ILE A 98 -21.73 -5.93 -1.88
C ILE A 98 -21.16 -6.98 -2.83
N ASN A 99 -21.03 -6.59 -4.09
CA ASN A 99 -20.41 -7.43 -5.11
C ASN A 99 -18.89 -7.22 -5.16
N GLY A 100 -18.13 -8.14 -4.57
CA GLY A 100 -16.68 -8.24 -4.73
C GLY A 100 -15.87 -8.03 -3.44
N PRO A 101 -14.53 -7.90 -3.57
CA PRO A 101 -13.64 -7.76 -2.42
C PRO A 101 -13.86 -6.43 -1.68
N VAL A 102 -13.86 -6.49 -0.35
CA VAL A 102 -14.05 -5.33 0.52
C VAL A 102 -12.73 -4.90 1.13
N ALA A 103 -12.48 -3.59 1.16
CA ALA A 103 -11.34 -3.00 1.83
C ALA A 103 -11.53 -2.99 3.35
N ARG A 104 -10.46 -3.26 4.10
CA ARG A 104 -10.54 -3.46 5.56
C ARG A 104 -10.87 -2.20 6.38
N GLY A 105 -10.61 -1.02 5.82
CA GLY A 105 -11.03 0.26 6.40
C GLY A 105 -12.45 0.70 6.00
N GLY A 106 -13.14 -0.06 5.13
CA GLY A 106 -14.42 0.34 4.56
C GLY A 106 -14.35 1.72 3.89
N GLY A 107 -15.40 2.53 4.05
CA GLY A 107 -15.46 3.91 3.57
C GLY A 107 -14.77 4.95 4.47
N LYS A 108 -14.05 4.54 5.53
CA LYS A 108 -13.44 5.50 6.47
C LYS A 108 -12.26 6.26 5.87
N PHE A 109 -11.59 5.69 4.89
CA PHE A 109 -10.46 6.35 4.25
C PHE A 109 -10.88 7.43 3.24
N SER A 110 -12.09 7.37 2.69
CA SER A 110 -12.60 8.49 1.89
C SER A 110 -12.90 9.74 2.72
N GLU A 111 -13.12 9.60 4.04
CA GLU A 111 -13.31 10.75 4.95
C GLU A 111 -12.04 11.61 5.05
N VAL A 112 -10.85 11.00 4.84
CA VAL A 112 -9.55 11.69 4.80
C VAL A 112 -9.04 11.90 3.36
N GLY A 113 -9.92 11.80 2.37
CA GLY A 113 -9.60 12.06 0.97
C GLY A 113 -8.76 10.98 0.27
N ALA A 114 -8.55 9.81 0.90
CA ALA A 114 -7.81 8.73 0.29
C ALA A 114 -8.64 8.00 -0.79
N LYS A 115 -7.97 7.63 -1.88
CA LYS A 115 -8.55 6.81 -2.94
C LYS A 115 -8.45 5.33 -2.58
N LEU A 116 -9.48 4.55 -2.90
CA LEU A 116 -9.52 3.13 -2.62
C LEU A 116 -9.43 2.32 -3.92
N TRP A 117 -8.31 1.60 -4.09
CA TRP A 117 -8.08 0.77 -5.27
C TRP A 117 -7.98 -0.72 -4.91
N HIS A 118 -8.40 -1.59 -5.83
CA HIS A 118 -8.35 -3.03 -5.65
C HIS A 118 -7.44 -3.69 -6.68
N LEU A 119 -6.39 -4.35 -6.21
CA LEU A 119 -5.53 -5.20 -7.04
C LEU A 119 -5.94 -6.66 -6.88
N THR A 120 -6.43 -7.28 -7.95
CA THR A 120 -6.87 -8.69 -7.96
C THR A 120 -6.00 -9.54 -8.87
N ARG A 121 -5.85 -10.82 -8.49
CA ARG A 121 -5.16 -11.83 -9.29
C ARG A 121 -6.18 -12.66 -10.07
N GLN A 122 -5.94 -12.84 -11.37
CA GLN A 122 -6.69 -13.81 -12.17
C GLN A 122 -6.20 -15.24 -11.88
N ARG A 123 -7.08 -16.25 -12.03
CA ARG A 123 -6.87 -17.63 -11.55
C ARG A 123 -5.49 -18.20 -11.92
N ASP A 124 -4.99 -17.92 -13.13
CA ASP A 124 -3.69 -18.39 -13.57
C ASP A 124 -2.82 -17.27 -14.14
N GLY A 125 -1.54 -17.28 -13.75
CA GLY A 125 -0.50 -16.43 -14.34
C GLY A 125 -0.14 -15.14 -13.59
N ASN A 126 0.62 -14.33 -14.30
CA ASN A 126 1.19 -13.06 -13.84
C ASN A 126 0.30 -11.85 -14.11
N VAL A 127 -0.93 -12.06 -14.59
CA VAL A 127 -1.90 -10.98 -14.84
C VAL A 127 -2.50 -10.48 -13.53
N ARG A 128 -2.61 -9.15 -13.39
CA ARG A 128 -3.31 -8.46 -12.30
C ARG A 128 -4.29 -7.45 -12.87
N HIS A 129 -5.41 -7.29 -12.20
CA HIS A 129 -6.38 -6.25 -12.49
C HIS A 129 -6.34 -5.22 -11.37
N LEU A 130 -5.92 -4.00 -11.67
CA LEU A 130 -6.01 -2.87 -10.76
C LEU A 130 -7.28 -2.08 -11.10
N LYS A 131 -8.29 -2.18 -10.26
CA LYS A 131 -9.51 -1.37 -10.34
C LYS A 131 -9.30 -0.09 -9.56
N THR A 132 -9.32 1.04 -10.24
CA THR A 132 -9.33 2.38 -9.66
C THR A 132 -10.74 2.97 -9.68
N ASP A 133 -10.89 4.22 -9.26
CA ASP A 133 -12.17 4.94 -9.34
C ASP A 133 -12.61 5.15 -10.80
N ASP A 134 -11.64 5.38 -11.69
CA ASP A 134 -11.88 5.80 -13.08
C ASP A 134 -11.88 4.62 -14.06
N GLU A 135 -11.00 3.63 -13.85
CA GLU A 135 -10.78 2.58 -14.84
C GLU A 135 -10.27 1.24 -14.28
N LEU A 136 -10.32 0.22 -15.13
CA LEU A 136 -9.72 -1.08 -14.88
C LEU A 136 -8.42 -1.19 -15.67
N HIS A 137 -7.28 -1.22 -14.97
CA HIS A 137 -6.00 -1.49 -15.59
C HIS A 137 -5.67 -2.97 -15.57
N VAL A 138 -5.38 -3.53 -16.74
CA VAL A 138 -4.83 -4.90 -16.86
C VAL A 138 -3.31 -4.80 -16.86
N LEU A 139 -2.70 -5.38 -15.84
CA LEU A 139 -1.26 -5.36 -15.60
C LEU A 139 -0.68 -6.77 -15.73
N ILE A 140 0.58 -6.85 -16.14
CA ILE A 140 1.39 -8.07 -16.18
C ILE A 140 2.56 -7.86 -15.24
N ILE A 141 2.81 -8.83 -14.35
CA ILE A 141 4.00 -8.85 -13.49
C ILE A 141 5.14 -9.53 -14.23
N GLU A 142 6.24 -8.82 -14.38
CA GLU A 142 7.50 -9.30 -14.91
C GLU A 142 8.63 -9.08 -13.89
N ASN A 143 9.87 -9.33 -14.29
CA ASN A 143 11.04 -9.16 -13.43
C ASN A 143 11.28 -7.67 -13.11
N ASP A 144 11.04 -6.78 -14.07
CA ASP A 144 11.17 -5.33 -13.93
C ASP A 144 9.95 -4.64 -13.29
N GLY A 145 8.92 -5.41 -12.90
CA GLY A 145 7.78 -4.90 -12.14
C GLY A 145 6.45 -5.07 -12.86
N PHE A 146 5.61 -4.04 -12.81
CA PHE A 146 4.29 -4.04 -13.45
C PHE A 146 4.37 -3.38 -14.82
N ARG A 147 3.87 -4.07 -15.85
CA ARG A 147 3.65 -3.52 -17.19
C ARG A 147 2.15 -3.45 -17.49
N LYS A 148 1.70 -2.38 -18.15
CA LYS A 148 0.34 -2.35 -18.71
C LYS A 148 0.27 -3.36 -19.85
N ARG A 149 -0.78 -4.16 -19.88
CA ARG A 149 -1.06 -5.01 -21.04
C ARG A 149 -1.41 -4.09 -22.22
N PRO A 150 -0.74 -4.25 -23.37
CA PRO A 150 -1.02 -3.45 -24.57
C PRO A 150 -2.42 -3.72 -25.12
#